data_AF-A0AAU4UT52-F1
#
_entry.id   AF-A0AAU4UT52-F1
#
_cell.length_a   1.000
_cell.length_b   1.000
_cell.length_c   1.000
_cell.angle_alpha   90.00
_cell.angle_beta   90.00
_cell.angle_gamma   90.00
#
_symmetry.space_group_name_H-M   'P 1'
#
loop_
_entity.id
_entity.type
_entity.pdbx_description
1 polymer ?
#
loop_
_entity_poly.entity_id
_entity_poly.type
_entity_poly.pdbx_seq_one_letter_code
_entity_poly.pdbx_strand_id
1 'polypeptide(L)' 'MVRWSGDGSEVVRRAVAAGRQAVEAAVAHHPDVVLMDVRMPVMDGVTAVAELADRAPTAR' A
#
# COMPACT_ATOMS: atom_id res chain seq x y z
N MET A 1 11.20 -3.14 -12.13
CA MET A 1 10.85 -4.29 -11.26
C MET A 1 12.01 -4.47 -10.28
N VAL A 2 11.93 -3.97 -9.04
CA VAL A 2 12.92 -4.37 -8.03
C VAL A 2 12.34 -5.62 -7.39
N ARG A 3 13.01 -6.74 -7.59
CA ARG A 3 12.74 -7.99 -6.90
C ARG A 3 13.48 -7.89 -5.58
N TRP A 4 12.76 -7.66 -4.48
CA TRP A 4 13.34 -7.87 -3.16
C TRP A 4 13.28 -9.39 -2.96
N SER A 5 14.44 -10.04 -2.93
CA SER A 5 14.53 -11.50 -2.78
C SER A 5 15.47 -11.76 -1.62
N GLY A 6 14.92 -11.73 -0.39
CA GLY A 6 15.68 -11.96 0.84
C GLY A 6 14.97 -12.84 1.87
N ASP A 7 13.65 -12.91 1.87
CA ASP A 7 12.89 -13.42 3.03
C ASP A 7 11.54 -14.10 2.71
N GLY A 8 11.20 -14.32 1.44
CA GLY A 8 9.93 -14.94 1.03
C GLY A 8 8.78 -13.95 0.82
N SER A 9 9.04 -12.64 0.81
CA SER A 9 8.06 -11.61 0.47
C SER A 9 7.98 -11.36 -1.04
N GLU A 10 6.75 -11.28 -1.59
CA GLU A 10 6.48 -10.91 -2.99
C GLU A 10 5.93 -9.48 -3.07
N VAL A 11 6.49 -8.67 -3.98
CA VAL A 11 5.97 -7.32 -4.23
C VAL A 11 4.83 -7.39 -5.23
N VAL A 12 3.59 -7.37 -4.74
CA VAL A 12 2.39 -7.52 -5.58
C VAL A 12 2.08 -6.25 -6.37
N ARG A 13 2.34 -5.05 -5.82
CA ARG A 13 2.17 -3.78 -6.54
C ARG A 13 3.04 -2.66 -6.01
N ARG A 14 3.40 -1.73 -6.89
CA ARG A 14 4.04 -0.45 -6.55
C ARG A 14 3.11 0.68 -6.93
N ALA A 15 2.38 1.23 -5.96
CA ALA A 15 1.65 2.47 -6.13
C ALA A 15 2.61 3.62 -5.80
N VAL A 16 2.91 4.49 -6.78
CA VAL A 16 4.02 5.47 -6.68
C VAL A 16 3.59 6.94 -6.80
N ALA A 17 2.28 7.25 -6.91
CA ALA A 17 1.87 8.62 -7.22
C ALA A 17 0.83 9.25 -6.26
N ALA A 18 0.01 8.48 -5.53
CA ALA A 18 -0.98 9.03 -4.60
C ALA A 18 -1.54 7.97 -3.63
N GLY A 19 -1.90 8.39 -2.41
CA GLY A 19 -2.51 7.52 -1.39
C GLY A 19 -3.74 6.74 -1.86
N ARG A 20 -4.60 7.36 -2.68
CA ARG A 20 -5.80 6.69 -3.24
C ARG A 20 -5.46 5.45 -4.08
N GLN A 21 -4.43 5.53 -4.92
CA GLN A 21 -4.02 4.39 -5.75
C GLN A 21 -3.49 3.24 -4.91
N ALA A 22 -2.88 3.55 -3.77
CA ALA A 22 -2.42 2.55 -2.82
C ALA A 22 -3.59 1.84 -2.11
N VAL A 23 -4.64 2.59 -1.73
CA VAL A 23 -5.88 2.00 -1.19
C VAL A 23 -6.53 1.06 -2.20
N GLU A 24 -6.71 1.50 -3.45
CA GLU A 24 -7.29 0.67 -4.52
C GLU A 24 -6.45 -0.57 -4.80
N ALA A 25 -5.11 -0.45 -4.77
CA ALA A 25 -4.21 -1.59 -4.91
C ALA A 25 -4.39 -2.62 -3.79
N ALA A 26 -4.44 -2.16 -2.54
CA ALA A 26 -4.56 -3.05 -1.40
C ALA A 26 -5.90 -3.79 -1.39
N VAL A 27 -6.99 -3.10 -1.76
CA VAL A 27 -8.31 -3.74 -1.90
C VAL A 27 -8.31 -4.79 -3.01
N ALA A 28 -7.65 -4.53 -4.14
CA ALA A 28 -7.64 -5.45 -5.28
C ALA A 28 -6.73 -6.66 -5.08
N HIS A 29 -5.63 -6.49 -4.34
CA HIS A 29 -4.56 -7.50 -4.25
C HIS A 29 -4.41 -8.14 -2.87
N HIS A 30 -5.09 -7.62 -1.85
CA HIS A 30 -5.06 -8.12 -0.47
C HIS A 30 -3.64 -8.42 0.04
N PRO A 31 -2.69 -7.45 -0.04
CA PRO A 31 -1.35 -7.66 0.49
C PRO A 31 -1.38 -7.82 2.00
N ASP A 32 -0.46 -8.62 2.54
CA ASP A 32 -0.30 -8.77 3.99
C ASP A 32 0.31 -7.52 4.65
N VAL A 33 1.16 -6.79 3.91
CA VAL A 33 1.89 -5.62 4.39
C VAL A 33 1.81 -4.50 3.36
N VAL A 34 1.53 -3.28 3.81
CA VAL A 34 1.57 -2.08 2.98
C VAL A 34 2.62 -1.11 3.51
N LEU A 35 3.65 -0.84 2.71
CA LEU A 35 4.59 0.24 2.99
C LEU A 35 4.10 1.53 2.32
N MET A 36 3.84 2.56 3.13
CA MET A 36 3.29 3.84 2.69
C MET A 36 4.24 4.99 3.00
N ASP A 37 4.48 5.88 2.04
CA ASP A 37 5.15 7.16 2.31
C ASP A 37 4.15 8.12 2.98
N VAL A 38 4.55 8.72 4.09
CA VAL A 38 3.73 9.71 4.81
C VAL A 38 3.53 10.97 3.96
N ARG A 39 4.54 11.42 3.22
CA ARG A 39 4.49 12.67 2.46
C ARG A 39 4.26 12.38 0.99
N MET A 40 2.99 12.21 0.62
CA MET A 40 2.55 12.07 -0.76
C MET A 40 1.74 13.30 -1.23
N PRO A 41 1.79 13.64 -2.52
CA PRO A 41 0.93 14.66 -3.10
C PRO A 41 -0.54 14.20 -3.14
N VAL A 42 -1.47 15.16 -3.11
CA VAL A 42 -2.93 14.98 -3.16
C VAL A 42 -3.54 14.33 -1.91
N MET A 43 -3.03 13.17 -1.48
CA MET A 43 -3.45 12.45 -0.29
C MET A 43 -2.20 11.93 0.42
N ASP A 44 -2.00 12.34 1.66
CA ASP A 44 -0.88 11.88 2.47
C ASP A 44 -1.04 10.41 2.90
N GLY A 45 0.07 9.81 3.33
CA GLY A 45 0.09 8.40 3.72
C GLY A 45 -0.73 8.09 4.97
N VAL A 46 -0.95 9.08 5.85
CA VAL A 46 -1.73 8.89 7.08
C VAL A 46 -3.21 8.72 6.74
N THR A 47 -3.72 9.59 5.89
CA THR A 47 -5.10 9.52 5.36
C THR A 47 -5.29 8.21 4.60
N ALA A 48 -4.31 7.81 3.79
CA ALA A 48 -4.36 6.54 3.07
C ALA A 48 -4.38 5.32 4.01
N VAL A 49 -3.60 5.34 5.10
CA VAL A 49 -3.61 4.28 6.12
C VAL A 49 -4.96 4.22 6.85
N ALA A 50 -5.57 5.37 7.15
CA ALA A 50 -6.90 5.40 7.73
C ALA A 50 -7.95 4.76 6.79
N GLU A 51 -7.93 5.09 5.49
CA GLU A 51 -8.81 4.45 4.51
C GLU A 51 -8.53 2.95 4.34
N LEU A 52 -7.26 2.53 4.43
CA LEU A 52 -6.88 1.12 4.37
C LEU A 52 -7.42 0.33 5.56
N ALA A 53 -7.40 0.89 6.76
CA ALA A 53 -7.92 0.22 7.95
C ALA A 53 -9.42 -0.10 7.79
N ASP A 54 -10.18 0.78 7.16
CA ASP A 54 -11.61 0.58 6.91
C ASP A 54 -11.89 -0.39 5.75
N ARG A 55 -11.09 -0.32 4.67
CA ARG A 55 -11.39 -0.98 3.39
C ARG A 55 -10.61 -2.27 3.14
N ALA A 56 -9.48 -2.44 3.81
CA ALA A 56 -8.57 -3.57 3.67
C ALA A 56 -7.97 -3.97 5.04
N PRO A 57 -8.80 -4.35 6.03
CA PRO A 57 -8.38 -4.58 7.42
C PRO A 57 -7.41 -5.74 7.63
N THR A 58 -7.17 -6.55 6.59
CA THR A 58 -6.20 -7.65 6.62
C THR A 58 -4.77 -7.20 6.39
N ALA A 59 -4.57 -6.04 5.77
CA ALA A 59 -3.25 -5.44 5.61
C ALA A 59 -2.77 -4.86 6.95
N ARG A 60 -1.53 -5.19 7.33
CA ARG A 60 -0.91 -4.78 8.60
C ARG A 60 0.10 -3.65 8.45
#